data_AF-A0A1F5G034-F1
#
_entry.id   AF-A0A1F5G034-F1
#
_cell.length_a   1.000
_cell.length_b   1.000
_cell.length_c   1.000
_cell.angle_alpha   90.00
_cell.angle_beta   90.00
_cell.angle_gamma   90.00
#
_symmetry.space_group_name_H-M   'P 1'
#
loop_
_entity.id
_entity.type
_entity.pdbx_description
1 polymer ?
#
loop_
_entity_poly.entity_id
_entity_poly.type
_entity_poly.pdbx_seq_one_letter_code
_entity_poly.pdbx_strand_id
1 'polypeptide(L)'
;MVKELEKAEIALLATGDPRDQGFADIIAAVIRARGGDIKDIKDTTLPQTALKSEAQDVVDPLAQVKEAYQNQPHTPELATQTHQAIWQARGELVGATYKVTPCPYTQEQLADLEADGKRVGYLPAQLATQQTRHKLGEMFPKMQSHSVKEGNSVTNDDDPSGWFDYEAAIDAPYLDTKEKQLTERVAKDGRRLLSLNEYIVAGQDSKLFTGEYLGQASTWVRLGSRCGGRVVNARFNGDGGLLVNWNLDADDHLPDLGGRSSGVEKA
;
A
#
# COMPACT_ATOMS: atom_id res chain seq x y z
N MET A 1 40.29 11.52 -1.12
CA MET A 1 39.71 11.88 0.19
C MET A 1 38.19 11.79 0.18
N VAL A 2 37.47 12.53 -0.66
CA VAL A 2 35.99 12.52 -0.70
C VAL A 2 35.39 11.11 -0.89
N LYS A 3 35.90 10.32 -1.85
CA LYS A 3 35.43 8.95 -2.12
C LYS A 3 35.68 7.93 -0.99
N GLU A 4 36.70 8.17 -0.16
CA GLU A 4 37.00 7.30 0.99
C GLU A 4 36.11 7.65 2.19
N LEU A 5 35.71 8.93 2.30
CA LEU A 5 34.77 9.42 3.31
C LEU A 5 33.35 8.91 3.05
N GLU A 6 32.89 8.97 1.78
CA GLU A 6 31.59 8.40 1.38
C GLU A 6 31.51 6.89 1.63
N LYS A 7 32.59 6.14 1.34
CA LYS A 7 32.64 4.69 1.64
C LYS A 7 32.58 4.40 3.15
N ALA A 8 33.26 5.20 3.97
CA ALA A 8 33.25 5.04 5.42
C ALA A 8 31.88 5.38 6.03
N GLU A 9 31.19 6.40 5.51
CA GLU A 9 29.85 6.79 5.96
C GLU A 9 28.78 5.77 5.56
N ILE A 10 28.87 5.18 4.36
CA ILE A 10 28.00 4.06 3.94
C ILE A 10 28.23 2.82 4.80
N ALA A 11 29.47 2.52 5.18
CA ALA A 11 29.79 1.40 6.07
C ALA A 11 29.27 1.63 7.51
N LEU A 12 29.24 2.88 7.98
CA LEU A 12 28.69 3.26 9.29
C LEU A 12 27.17 3.11 9.36
N LEU A 13 26.46 3.33 8.25
CA LEU A 13 25.01 3.11 8.15
C LEU A 13 24.62 1.62 8.13
N ALA A 14 25.57 0.75 7.77
CA ALA A 14 25.35 -0.70 7.72
C ALA A 14 25.60 -1.40 9.08
N THR A 15 26.33 -0.77 10.02
CA THR A 15 26.61 -1.34 11.34
C THR A 15 25.55 -0.89 12.36
N GLY A 16 24.59 -1.78 12.64
CA GLY A 16 23.47 -1.51 13.55
C GLY A 16 23.79 -1.52 15.05
N ASP A 17 25.05 -1.72 15.47
CA ASP A 17 25.45 -1.71 16.88
C ASP A 17 26.71 -0.83 17.12
N PRO A 18 26.58 0.28 17.87
CA PRO A 18 27.69 1.18 18.20
C PRO A 18 28.74 0.58 19.15
N ARG A 19 28.54 -0.66 19.62
CA ARG A 19 29.52 -1.42 20.43
C ARG A 19 30.38 -2.38 19.61
N ASP A 20 30.13 -2.48 18.30
CA ASP A 20 30.96 -3.30 17.41
C ASP A 20 32.35 -2.68 17.24
N GLN A 21 33.39 -3.51 17.31
CA GLN A 21 34.78 -3.11 17.10
C GLN A 21 34.96 -2.44 15.72
N GLY A 22 34.18 -2.87 14.72
CA GLY A 22 34.17 -2.28 13.39
C GLY A 22 33.69 -0.82 13.36
N PHE A 23 32.84 -0.40 14.30
CA PHE A 23 32.37 0.97 14.41
C PHE A 23 33.48 1.94 14.85
N ALA A 24 34.31 1.51 15.81
CA ALA A 24 35.43 2.31 16.32
C ALA A 24 36.52 2.53 15.24
N ASP A 25 36.79 1.51 14.43
CA ASP A 25 37.77 1.60 13.34
C ASP A 25 37.32 2.55 12.21
N ILE A 26 36.01 2.56 11.91
CA ILE A 26 35.41 3.47 10.91
C ILE A 26 35.44 4.92 11.40
N ILE A 27 35.08 5.17 12.67
CA ILE A 27 35.17 6.50 13.30
C ILE A 27 36.63 7.02 13.27
N ALA A 28 37.60 6.16 13.59
CA ALA A 28 39.02 6.51 13.56
C ALA A 28 39.54 6.80 12.14
N ALA A 29 38.96 6.19 11.10
CA ALA A 29 39.27 6.49 9.71
C ALA A 29 38.69 7.84 9.27
N VAL A 30 37.44 8.15 9.67
CA VAL A 30 36.79 9.44 9.37
C VAL A 30 37.50 10.60 10.05
N ILE A 31 37.93 10.45 11.31
CA ILE A 31 38.68 11.48 12.05
C ILE A 31 40.04 11.75 11.40
N ARG A 32 40.76 10.70 10.99
CA ARG A 32 42.03 10.85 10.24
C ARG A 32 41.84 11.50 8.88
N ALA A 33 40.77 11.16 8.15
CA ALA A 33 40.45 11.77 6.87
C ALA A 33 40.08 13.26 6.98
N ARG A 34 39.63 13.70 8.16
CA ARG A 34 39.33 15.10 8.50
C ARG A 34 40.52 15.83 9.17
N GLY A 35 41.68 15.18 9.29
CA GLY A 35 42.91 15.79 9.80
C GLY A 35 43.00 15.92 11.33
N GLY A 36 42.16 15.21 12.09
CA GLY A 36 42.20 15.22 13.56
C GLY A 36 43.10 14.14 14.16
N ASP A 37 43.70 14.41 15.33
CA ASP A 37 44.51 13.45 16.10
C ASP A 37 43.66 12.78 17.19
N ILE A 38 43.77 11.46 17.33
CA ILE A 38 42.90 10.62 18.18
C ILE A 38 43.15 10.86 19.69
N LYS A 39 44.21 11.58 20.04
CA LYS A 39 44.63 11.85 21.42
C LYS A 39 43.84 12.97 22.13
N ASP A 40 43.02 13.73 21.40
CA ASP A 40 42.24 14.85 21.97
C ASP A 40 40.87 14.47 22.54
N ILE A 41 40.56 13.16 22.63
CA ILE A 41 39.33 12.69 23.27
C ILE A 41 39.55 12.65 24.79
N LYS A 42 39.56 13.83 25.41
CA LYS A 42 39.21 13.99 26.82
C LYS A 42 37.98 14.89 26.89
N ASP A 43 36.86 14.25 27.17
CA ASP A 43 35.71 14.84 27.84
C ASP A 43 35.26 16.21 27.29
N THR A 44 34.60 16.19 26.13
CA THR A 44 33.86 17.35 25.64
C THR A 44 32.52 16.90 25.10
N THR A 45 31.48 17.22 25.86
CA THR A 45 30.13 17.47 25.39
C THR A 45 30.21 18.20 24.05
N LEU A 46 29.79 17.52 22.98
CA LEU A 46 29.81 18.08 21.63
C LEU A 46 29.06 19.43 21.62
N PRO A 47 29.63 20.51 21.07
CA PRO A 47 28.90 21.74 20.86
C PRO A 47 27.70 21.46 19.95
N GLN A 48 26.50 21.67 20.48
CA GLN A 48 25.24 21.72 19.72
C GLN A 48 25.15 22.97 18.83
N THR A 49 26.18 23.22 18.04
CA THR A 49 26.04 24.00 16.81
C THR A 49 25.94 22.99 15.69
N ALA A 50 24.73 22.45 15.56
CA ALA A 50 24.31 21.78 14.35
C ALA A 50 24.50 22.77 13.21
N LEU A 51 25.57 22.57 12.43
CA LEU A 51 25.58 22.99 11.04
C LEU A 51 24.31 22.39 10.44
N LYS A 52 23.35 23.26 10.12
CA LYS A 52 22.18 22.91 9.31
C LYS A 52 22.71 22.14 8.12
N SER A 53 22.54 20.82 8.15
CA SER A 53 22.87 20.01 7.01
C SER A 53 21.78 20.34 5.97
N GLU A 54 22.20 20.89 4.84
CA GLU A 54 21.36 20.97 3.63
C GLU A 54 21.07 19.57 3.05
N ALA A 55 21.27 18.50 3.84
CA ALA A 55 20.97 17.11 3.53
C ALA A 55 19.72 16.60 4.26
N GLN A 56 18.94 17.50 4.90
CA GLN A 56 17.78 17.15 5.72
C GLN A 56 16.43 17.61 5.17
N ASP A 57 16.36 17.94 3.88
CA ASP A 57 15.11 18.29 3.16
C ASP A 57 14.90 17.46 1.87
N VAL A 58 15.34 16.19 1.85
CA VAL A 58 14.74 15.24 0.91
C VAL A 58 13.49 14.69 1.59
N VAL A 59 12.43 15.49 1.57
CA VAL A 59 11.14 15.03 2.07
C VAL A 59 10.66 13.91 1.16
N ASP A 60 10.38 12.74 1.73
CA ASP A 60 9.81 11.60 1.00
C ASP A 60 8.55 12.06 0.25
N PRO A 61 8.54 12.05 -1.10
CA PRO A 61 7.41 12.51 -1.89
C PRO A 61 6.10 11.80 -1.52
N LEU A 62 6.17 10.54 -1.09
CA LEU A 62 4.99 9.79 -0.65
C LEU A 62 4.50 10.23 0.73
N ALA A 63 5.41 10.63 1.63
CA ALA A 63 5.07 11.16 2.94
C ALA A 63 4.37 12.52 2.83
N GLN A 64 4.86 13.42 1.96
CA GLN A 64 4.20 14.71 1.70
C GLN A 64 2.81 14.53 1.10
N VAL A 65 2.69 13.66 0.10
CA VAL A 65 1.41 13.37 -0.55
C VAL A 65 0.41 12.75 0.42
N LYS A 66 0.88 11.82 1.27
CA LYS A 66 0.06 11.24 2.33
C LYS A 66 -0.44 12.32 3.31
N GLU A 67 0.45 13.18 3.77
CA GLU A 67 0.11 14.26 4.70
C GLU A 67 -0.89 15.25 4.07
N ALA A 68 -0.67 15.64 2.82
CA ALA A 68 -1.59 16.50 2.08
C ALA A 68 -2.97 15.86 1.91
N TYR A 69 -3.01 14.58 1.52
CA TYR A 69 -4.26 13.84 1.35
C TYR A 69 -5.02 13.64 2.67
N GLN A 70 -4.33 13.56 3.81
CA GLN A 70 -4.97 13.40 5.12
C GLN A 70 -5.51 14.72 5.69
N ASN A 71 -4.90 15.85 5.35
CA ASN A 71 -5.13 17.13 6.05
C ASN A 71 -5.88 18.18 5.22
N GLN A 72 -6.15 17.91 3.94
CA GLN A 72 -6.84 18.84 3.04
C GLN A 72 -8.17 18.28 2.56
N PRO A 73 -9.16 19.14 2.25
CA PRO A 73 -10.36 18.70 1.54
C PRO A 73 -9.99 17.95 0.27
N HIS A 74 -10.60 16.79 0.04
CA HIS A 74 -10.30 15.97 -1.14
C HIS A 74 -10.84 16.64 -2.40
N THR A 75 -9.94 17.23 -3.19
CA THR A 75 -10.24 17.72 -4.54
C THR A 75 -9.87 16.66 -5.58
N PRO A 76 -10.48 16.71 -6.79
CA PRO A 76 -10.13 15.78 -7.87
C PRO A 76 -8.66 15.87 -8.28
N GLU A 77 -8.08 17.07 -8.25
CA GLU A 77 -6.66 17.32 -8.54
C GLU A 77 -5.77 16.69 -7.47
N LEU A 78 -6.11 16.86 -6.19
CA LEU A 78 -5.37 16.27 -5.08
C LEU A 78 -5.43 14.74 -5.12
N ALA A 79 -6.61 14.16 -5.39
CA ALA A 79 -6.77 12.73 -5.58
C ALA A 79 -5.90 12.21 -6.73
N THR A 80 -5.91 12.90 -7.87
CA THR A 80 -5.10 12.57 -9.05
C THR A 80 -3.61 12.58 -8.72
N GLN A 81 -3.10 13.68 -8.16
CA GLN A 81 -1.69 13.81 -7.80
C GLN A 81 -1.28 12.75 -6.78
N THR A 82 -2.16 12.46 -5.83
CA THR A 82 -1.92 11.44 -4.80
C THR A 82 -1.72 10.07 -5.41
N HIS A 83 -2.65 9.64 -6.27
CA HIS A 83 -2.57 8.33 -6.91
C HIS A 83 -1.45 8.27 -7.94
N GLN A 84 -1.10 9.37 -8.60
CA GLN A 84 0.10 9.45 -9.46
C GLN A 84 1.38 9.17 -8.66
N ALA A 85 1.57 9.83 -7.52
CA ALA A 85 2.74 9.60 -6.67
C ALA A 85 2.79 8.17 -6.11
N ILE A 86 1.64 7.64 -5.66
CA ILE A 86 1.53 6.25 -5.19
C ILE A 86 1.95 5.27 -6.30
N TRP A 87 1.41 5.43 -7.51
CA TRP A 87 1.70 4.53 -8.62
C TRP A 87 3.08 4.71 -9.23
N GLN A 88 3.67 5.90 -9.13
CA GLN A 88 5.08 6.12 -9.44
C GLN A 88 5.96 5.30 -8.48
N ALA A 89 5.78 5.47 -7.17
CA ALA A 89 6.56 4.74 -6.17
C ALA A 89 6.41 3.22 -6.30
N ARG A 90 5.18 2.72 -6.54
CA ARG A 90 4.92 1.30 -6.79
C ARG A 90 5.57 0.80 -8.08
N GLY A 91 5.54 1.61 -9.13
CA GLY A 91 6.16 1.27 -10.42
C GLY A 91 7.67 1.13 -10.32
N GLU A 92 8.33 2.03 -9.59
CA GLU A 92 9.78 2.00 -9.36
C GLU A 92 10.26 0.67 -8.74
N LEU A 93 9.46 0.08 -7.83
CA LEU A 93 9.78 -1.22 -7.19
C LEU A 93 9.90 -2.39 -8.19
N VAL A 94 9.25 -2.28 -9.34
CA VAL A 94 9.21 -3.34 -10.36
C VAL A 94 9.71 -2.88 -11.73
N GLY A 95 10.36 -1.71 -11.80
CA GLY A 95 10.87 -1.14 -13.04
C GLY A 95 9.77 -0.86 -14.08
N ALA A 96 8.57 -0.49 -13.63
CA ALA A 96 7.42 -0.19 -14.48
C ALA A 96 6.93 1.25 -14.28
N THR A 97 6.16 1.75 -15.24
CA THR A 97 5.48 3.05 -15.15
C THR A 97 3.99 2.87 -15.40
N TYR A 98 3.17 3.37 -14.47
CA TYR A 98 1.73 3.29 -14.57
C TYR A 98 1.13 4.68 -14.72
N LYS A 99 0.33 4.86 -15.77
CA LYS A 99 -0.38 6.11 -16.00
C LYS A 99 -1.66 6.13 -15.18
N VAL A 100 -1.81 7.17 -14.36
CA VAL A 100 -3.05 7.50 -13.65
C VAL A 100 -3.79 8.58 -14.43
N THR A 101 -5.03 8.30 -14.85
CA THR A 101 -5.90 9.28 -15.50
C THR A 101 -6.40 10.31 -14.48
N PRO A 102 -6.82 11.51 -14.92
CA PRO A 102 -7.51 12.44 -14.02
C PRO A 102 -8.67 11.77 -13.28
N CYS A 103 -8.83 12.13 -12.00
CA CYS A 103 -9.95 11.71 -11.16
C CYS A 103 -11.28 12.19 -11.79
N PRO A 104 -12.25 11.29 -12.05
CA PRO A 104 -13.50 11.67 -12.70
C PRO A 104 -14.49 12.31 -11.73
N TYR A 105 -14.37 12.02 -10.43
CA TYR A 105 -15.25 12.55 -9.40
C TYR A 105 -15.06 14.06 -9.26
N THR A 106 -16.16 14.76 -9.01
CA THR A 106 -16.16 16.15 -8.54
C THR A 106 -15.79 16.22 -7.06
N GLN A 107 -15.44 17.41 -6.57
CA GLN A 107 -15.18 17.63 -5.14
C GLN A 107 -16.40 17.28 -4.26
N GLU A 108 -17.62 17.57 -4.72
CA GLU A 108 -18.85 17.23 -4.00
C GLU A 108 -19.03 15.71 -3.91
N GLN A 109 -18.85 14.98 -5.02
CA GLN A 109 -18.91 13.51 -5.01
C GLN A 109 -17.84 12.88 -4.10
N LEU A 110 -16.63 13.44 -4.05
CA LEU A 110 -15.58 12.96 -3.15
C LEU A 110 -15.97 13.19 -1.68
N ALA A 111 -16.55 14.33 -1.35
CA ALA A 111 -17.06 14.62 -0.01
C ALA A 111 -18.22 13.70 0.38
N ASP A 112 -19.14 13.42 -0.55
CA ASP A 112 -20.24 12.47 -0.33
C ASP A 112 -19.74 11.05 -0.10
N LEU A 113 -18.76 10.59 -0.89
CA LEU A 113 -18.12 9.29 -0.69
C LEU A 113 -17.45 9.21 0.69
N GLU A 114 -16.72 10.25 1.11
CA GLU A 114 -16.09 10.29 2.42
C GLU A 114 -17.12 10.28 3.56
N ALA A 115 -18.20 11.04 3.43
CA ALA A 115 -19.32 11.06 4.39
C ALA A 115 -20.00 9.68 4.51
N ASP A 116 -20.05 8.92 3.43
CA ASP A 116 -20.52 7.53 3.37
C ASP A 116 -19.50 6.50 3.90
N GLY A 117 -18.33 6.95 4.36
CA GLY A 117 -17.26 6.06 4.84
C GLY A 117 -16.55 5.30 3.72
N LYS A 118 -16.54 5.85 2.50
CA LYS A 118 -15.84 5.29 1.32
C LYS A 118 -14.59 6.10 1.00
N ARG A 119 -13.69 5.50 0.20
CA ARG A 119 -12.51 6.16 -0.35
C ARG A 119 -12.34 5.77 -1.81
N VAL A 120 -11.71 6.62 -2.60
CA VAL A 120 -11.30 6.29 -3.96
C VAL A 120 -9.95 5.57 -4.00
N GLY A 121 -9.81 4.67 -4.95
CA GLY A 121 -8.59 3.99 -5.35
C GLY A 121 -8.40 4.05 -6.86
N TYR A 122 -7.21 3.67 -7.33
CA TYR A 122 -6.93 3.57 -8.76
C TYR A 122 -6.20 2.26 -9.08
N LEU A 123 -6.72 1.49 -10.05
CA LEU A 123 -6.10 0.26 -10.54
C LEU A 123 -5.65 0.45 -12.01
N PRO A 124 -4.34 0.49 -12.32
CA PRO A 124 -3.85 0.56 -13.69
C PRO A 124 -4.37 -0.62 -14.52
N ALA A 125 -4.78 -0.35 -15.76
CA ALA A 125 -5.31 -1.37 -16.67
C ALA A 125 -4.35 -2.54 -16.90
N GLN A 126 -3.04 -2.28 -16.89
CA GLN A 126 -2.00 -3.29 -17.02
C GLN A 126 -1.99 -4.30 -15.86
N LEU A 127 -2.63 -3.98 -14.73
CA LEU A 127 -2.70 -4.78 -13.51
C LEU A 127 -4.10 -5.30 -13.22
N ALA A 128 -5.06 -5.12 -14.13
CA ALA A 128 -6.47 -5.45 -13.90
C ALA A 128 -6.74 -6.96 -13.90
N THR A 129 -5.93 -7.73 -14.64
CA THR A 129 -6.24 -9.13 -14.93
C THR A 129 -5.51 -10.11 -14.02
N GLN A 130 -5.97 -11.37 -14.03
CA GLN A 130 -5.26 -12.48 -13.39
C GLN A 130 -3.83 -12.65 -13.93
N GLN A 131 -3.64 -12.53 -15.25
CA GLN A 131 -2.36 -12.81 -15.91
C GLN A 131 -1.26 -11.88 -15.40
N THR A 132 -1.59 -10.63 -15.07
CA THR A 132 -0.64 -9.63 -14.61
C THR A 132 -0.64 -9.41 -13.10
N ARG A 133 -1.56 -10.05 -12.34
CA ARG A 133 -1.65 -9.92 -10.87
C ARG A 133 -0.34 -10.23 -10.15
N HIS A 134 0.50 -11.10 -10.71
CA HIS A 134 1.81 -11.41 -10.14
C HIS A 134 2.72 -10.17 -9.97
N LYS A 135 2.53 -9.13 -10.79
CA LYS A 135 3.22 -7.84 -10.63
C LYS A 135 2.84 -7.12 -9.33
N LEU A 136 1.61 -7.28 -8.84
CA LEU A 136 1.24 -6.80 -7.50
C LEU A 136 2.01 -7.58 -6.42
N GLY A 137 2.23 -8.88 -6.62
CA GLY A 137 3.06 -9.71 -5.75
C GLY A 137 4.53 -9.26 -5.71
N GLU A 138 5.09 -8.86 -6.85
CA GLU A 138 6.43 -8.28 -6.95
C GLU A 138 6.53 -6.92 -6.23
N MET A 139 5.53 -6.06 -6.36
CA MET A 139 5.47 -4.77 -5.66
C MET A 139 5.32 -4.92 -4.14
N PHE A 140 4.55 -5.91 -3.69
CA PHE A 140 4.27 -6.15 -2.27
C PHE A 140 4.69 -7.57 -1.86
N PRO A 141 6.00 -7.81 -1.72
CA PRO A 141 6.55 -9.16 -1.53
C PRO A 141 6.09 -9.85 -0.23
N LYS A 142 5.64 -9.07 0.77
CA LYS A 142 5.07 -9.61 2.01
C LYS A 142 3.76 -10.35 1.81
N MET A 143 3.04 -10.12 0.71
CA MET A 143 1.75 -10.77 0.47
C MET A 143 1.88 -12.30 0.45
N GLN A 144 2.94 -12.84 -0.16
CA GLN A 144 3.31 -14.27 -0.20
C GLN A 144 2.23 -15.29 -0.63
N SER A 145 1.02 -14.83 -0.95
CA SER A 145 -0.12 -15.63 -1.36
C SER A 145 0.15 -16.34 -2.68
N HIS A 146 -0.36 -17.56 -2.83
CA HIS A 146 -0.35 -18.21 -4.15
C HIS A 146 -1.13 -17.40 -5.19
N SER A 147 -2.17 -16.68 -4.77
CA SER A 147 -3.04 -15.87 -5.64
C SER A 147 -2.31 -14.73 -6.37
N VAL A 148 -1.13 -14.32 -5.90
CA VAL A 148 -0.29 -13.27 -6.51
C VAL A 148 1.00 -13.83 -7.10
N LYS A 149 1.04 -15.13 -7.39
CA LYS A 149 2.11 -15.77 -8.16
C LYS A 149 1.71 -15.87 -9.63
N GLU A 150 2.71 -15.94 -10.50
CA GLU A 150 2.49 -16.22 -11.92
C GLU A 150 1.81 -17.58 -12.09
N GLY A 151 0.83 -17.65 -13.00
CA GLY A 151 0.08 -18.88 -13.26
C GLY A 151 -0.89 -19.33 -12.15
N ASN A 152 -1.21 -18.47 -11.18
CA ASN A 152 -2.22 -18.77 -10.17
C ASN A 152 -3.59 -19.07 -10.80
N SER A 153 -4.44 -19.86 -10.14
CA SER A 153 -5.76 -20.28 -10.64
C SER A 153 -6.93 -19.34 -10.30
N VAL A 154 -6.67 -18.19 -9.67
CA VAL A 154 -7.72 -17.27 -9.21
C VAL A 154 -8.08 -16.29 -10.32
N THR A 155 -9.26 -16.42 -10.91
CA THR A 155 -9.79 -15.51 -11.94
C THR A 155 -10.59 -14.38 -11.30
N ASN A 156 -10.74 -13.25 -11.96
CA ASN A 156 -11.76 -12.26 -11.58
C ASN A 156 -13.06 -12.57 -12.33
N ASP A 157 -14.21 -12.20 -11.77
CA ASP A 157 -15.50 -12.25 -12.48
C ASP A 157 -15.52 -11.23 -13.63
N ASP A 158 -14.93 -10.05 -13.38
CA ASP A 158 -14.64 -8.98 -14.34
C ASP A 158 -13.22 -8.44 -14.12
N ASP A 159 -12.60 -7.82 -15.12
CA ASP A 159 -11.26 -7.20 -15.02
C ASP A 159 -11.34 -5.65 -15.06
N PRO A 160 -11.89 -5.02 -14.01
CA PRO A 160 -12.04 -3.57 -13.95
C PRO A 160 -10.69 -2.87 -13.81
N SER A 161 -10.62 -1.64 -14.32
CA SER A 161 -9.46 -0.77 -14.18
C SER A 161 -9.89 0.69 -14.10
N GLY A 162 -8.96 1.56 -13.73
CA GLY A 162 -9.19 2.98 -13.55
C GLY A 162 -9.57 3.32 -12.11
N TRP A 163 -10.31 4.41 -11.97
CA TRP A 163 -10.82 4.90 -10.69
C TRP A 163 -11.99 4.04 -10.20
N PHE A 164 -11.98 3.73 -8.91
CA PHE A 164 -13.06 3.01 -8.23
C PHE A 164 -13.17 3.55 -6.81
N ASP A 165 -14.36 3.50 -6.22
CA ASP A 165 -14.53 3.76 -4.80
C ASP A 165 -14.67 2.43 -4.03
N TYR A 166 -14.42 2.44 -2.73
CA TYR A 166 -14.54 1.26 -1.86
C TYR A 166 -14.87 1.67 -0.43
N GLU A 167 -15.53 0.79 0.32
CA GLU A 167 -15.78 1.03 1.74
C GLU A 167 -14.46 1.04 2.52
N ALA A 168 -14.19 2.13 3.27
CA ALA A 168 -12.88 2.41 3.88
C ALA A 168 -12.73 1.88 5.31
N ALA A 169 -13.83 1.45 5.95
CA ALA A 169 -13.79 0.83 7.27
C ALA A 169 -12.86 -0.39 7.28
N ILE A 170 -12.08 -0.61 8.35
CA ILE A 170 -11.13 -1.72 8.45
C ILE A 170 -11.83 -3.07 8.38
N ASP A 171 -12.91 -3.24 9.13
CA ASP A 171 -13.73 -4.46 9.09
C ASP A 171 -14.67 -4.44 7.88
N ALA A 172 -14.92 -5.62 7.32
CA ALA A 172 -15.74 -5.79 6.12
C ALA A 172 -17.21 -5.44 6.41
N PRO A 173 -17.88 -4.67 5.54
CA PRO A 173 -19.32 -4.53 5.60
C PRO A 173 -20.03 -5.81 5.12
N TYR A 174 -21.36 -5.81 5.21
CA TYR A 174 -22.21 -6.89 4.73
C TYR A 174 -21.90 -8.27 5.35
N LEU A 175 -21.52 -8.29 6.63
CA LEU A 175 -21.26 -9.50 7.40
C LEU A 175 -22.46 -10.44 7.43
N ASP A 176 -22.18 -11.72 7.66
CA ASP A 176 -23.16 -12.78 7.83
C ASP A 176 -24.15 -12.90 6.67
N THR A 177 -23.64 -12.73 5.46
CA THR A 177 -24.39 -12.90 4.21
C THR A 177 -23.96 -14.15 3.46
N LYS A 178 -24.90 -14.80 2.79
CA LYS A 178 -24.63 -15.78 1.74
C LYS A 178 -24.15 -15.10 0.46
N GLU A 179 -23.53 -15.84 -0.47
CA GLU A 179 -23.04 -15.28 -1.74
C GLU A 179 -24.15 -14.53 -2.50
N LYS A 180 -25.32 -15.16 -2.67
CA LYS A 180 -26.45 -14.54 -3.38
C LYS A 180 -26.97 -13.28 -2.69
N GLN A 181 -27.12 -13.31 -1.36
CA GLN A 181 -27.61 -12.17 -0.59
C GLN A 181 -26.65 -10.97 -0.67
N LEU A 182 -25.34 -11.25 -0.60
CA LEU A 182 -24.31 -10.23 -0.74
C LEU A 182 -24.36 -9.59 -2.13
N THR A 183 -24.36 -10.41 -3.18
CA THR A 183 -24.39 -9.93 -4.57
C THR A 183 -25.65 -9.12 -4.86
N GLU A 184 -26.83 -9.59 -4.42
CA GLU A 184 -28.09 -8.86 -4.60
C GLU A 184 -28.09 -7.52 -3.85
N ARG A 185 -27.54 -7.49 -2.63
CA ARG A 185 -27.46 -6.25 -1.83
C ARG A 185 -26.53 -5.23 -2.48
N VAL A 186 -25.35 -5.66 -2.91
CA VAL A 186 -24.37 -4.79 -3.59
C VAL A 186 -24.92 -4.29 -4.93
N ALA A 187 -25.58 -5.15 -5.71
CA ALA A 187 -26.18 -4.78 -6.99
C ALA A 187 -27.35 -3.80 -6.84
N LYS A 188 -28.12 -3.88 -5.74
CA LYS A 188 -29.21 -2.93 -5.43
C LYS A 188 -28.70 -1.49 -5.30
N ASP A 189 -27.46 -1.33 -4.85
CA ASP A 189 -26.80 -0.03 -4.71
C ASP A 189 -26.06 0.39 -6.00
N GLY A 190 -26.23 -0.35 -7.11
CA GLY A 190 -25.58 -0.09 -8.40
C GLY A 190 -24.09 -0.42 -8.41
N ARG A 191 -23.63 -1.26 -7.47
CA ARG A 191 -22.22 -1.59 -7.25
C ARG A 191 -21.93 -3.03 -7.64
N ARG A 192 -20.66 -3.40 -7.63
CA ARG A 192 -20.19 -4.79 -7.76
C ARG A 192 -19.16 -5.12 -6.69
N LEU A 193 -18.95 -6.40 -6.40
CA LEU A 193 -17.87 -6.80 -5.51
C LEU A 193 -16.51 -6.38 -6.11
N LEU A 194 -15.58 -6.01 -5.23
CA LEU A 194 -14.20 -5.74 -5.64
C LEU A 194 -13.60 -7.00 -6.27
N SER A 195 -12.85 -6.83 -7.36
CA SER A 195 -11.95 -7.89 -7.82
C SER A 195 -10.82 -8.08 -6.79
N LEU A 196 -10.15 -9.23 -6.82
CA LEU A 196 -8.96 -9.45 -5.98
C LEU A 196 -7.87 -8.41 -6.24
N ASN A 197 -7.72 -7.95 -7.48
CA ASN A 197 -6.74 -6.93 -7.83
C ASN A 197 -7.09 -5.58 -7.19
N GLU A 198 -8.35 -5.16 -7.24
CA GLU A 198 -8.82 -3.93 -6.57
C GLU A 198 -8.70 -4.04 -5.05
N TYR A 199 -9.06 -5.20 -4.48
CA TYR A 199 -8.93 -5.44 -3.04
C TYR A 199 -7.48 -5.35 -2.55
N ILE A 200 -6.53 -5.89 -3.33
CA ILE A 200 -5.09 -5.77 -3.03
C ILE A 200 -4.69 -4.30 -2.99
N VAL A 201 -5.04 -3.53 -4.02
CA VAL A 201 -4.71 -2.10 -4.09
C VAL A 201 -5.34 -1.32 -2.94
N ALA A 202 -6.65 -1.49 -2.71
CA ALA A 202 -7.38 -0.85 -1.63
C ALA A 202 -6.82 -1.21 -0.25
N GLY A 203 -6.38 -2.46 -0.05
CA GLY A 203 -5.70 -2.90 1.16
C GLY A 203 -4.38 -2.19 1.39
N GLN A 204 -3.54 -2.08 0.35
CA GLN A 204 -2.25 -1.36 0.44
C GLN A 204 -2.45 0.14 0.64
N ASP A 205 -3.45 0.74 0.00
CA ASP A 205 -3.83 2.14 0.19
C ASP A 205 -4.33 2.37 1.63
N SER A 206 -5.18 1.48 2.15
CA SER A 206 -5.61 1.52 3.55
C SER A 206 -4.41 1.50 4.50
N LYS A 207 -3.44 0.61 4.28
CA LYS A 207 -2.23 0.53 5.10
C LYS A 207 -1.45 1.84 5.06
N LEU A 208 -1.29 2.42 3.87
CA LEU A 208 -0.60 3.69 3.68
C LEU A 208 -1.29 4.81 4.45
N PHE A 209 -2.61 4.96 4.33
CA PHE A 209 -3.36 6.08 4.88
C PHE A 209 -3.74 5.93 6.36
N THR A 210 -3.95 4.72 6.86
CA THR A 210 -4.49 4.48 8.22
C THR A 210 -3.51 3.74 9.13
N GLY A 211 -2.49 3.10 8.56
CA GLY A 211 -1.62 2.20 9.31
C GLY A 211 -2.16 0.77 9.43
N GLU A 212 -3.36 0.49 8.90
CA GLU A 212 -4.01 -0.82 8.95
C GLU A 212 -4.47 -1.29 7.57
N TYR A 213 -4.30 -2.59 7.30
CA TYR A 213 -4.88 -3.21 6.10
C TYR A 213 -6.40 -3.41 6.25
N LEU A 214 -7.12 -3.43 5.13
CA LEU A 214 -8.51 -3.88 5.12
C LEU A 214 -8.59 -5.35 5.59
N GLY A 215 -9.52 -5.63 6.50
CA GLY A 215 -9.75 -6.94 7.10
C GLY A 215 -8.67 -7.40 8.09
N GLN A 216 -7.71 -6.54 8.46
CA GLN A 216 -6.58 -6.88 9.34
C GLN A 216 -7.00 -7.36 10.73
N ALA A 217 -8.09 -6.80 11.26
CA ALA A 217 -8.50 -7.02 12.64
C ALA A 217 -9.31 -8.32 12.81
N SER A 218 -10.39 -8.48 12.05
CA SER A 218 -11.36 -9.52 12.39
C SER A 218 -12.10 -10.17 11.23
N THR A 219 -12.15 -9.56 10.04
CA THR A 219 -13.08 -10.01 8.99
C THR A 219 -12.41 -10.57 7.73
N TRP A 220 -13.06 -11.56 7.12
CA TRP A 220 -12.82 -12.00 5.75
C TRP A 220 -13.77 -11.31 4.78
N VAL A 221 -13.32 -11.12 3.53
CA VAL A 221 -14.07 -10.42 2.49
C VAL A 221 -14.30 -11.33 1.30
N ARG A 222 -15.55 -11.56 0.90
CA ARG A 222 -15.89 -12.14 -0.41
C ARG A 222 -15.62 -11.14 -1.53
N LEU A 223 -15.00 -11.63 -2.59
CA LEU A 223 -14.56 -10.82 -3.72
C LEU A 223 -15.23 -11.29 -5.01
N GLY A 224 -15.31 -10.41 -6.01
CA GLY A 224 -15.70 -10.72 -7.39
C GLY A 224 -14.58 -11.47 -8.12
N SER A 225 -14.10 -12.55 -7.51
CA SER A 225 -13.02 -13.41 -8.01
C SER A 225 -13.30 -14.86 -7.62
N ARG A 226 -12.86 -15.80 -8.44
CA ARG A 226 -13.17 -17.23 -8.30
C ARG A 226 -11.95 -18.11 -8.41
N CYS A 227 -12.03 -19.28 -7.78
CA CYS A 227 -11.11 -20.39 -7.96
C CYS A 227 -11.90 -21.70 -7.97
N GLY A 228 -11.72 -22.53 -9.00
CA GLY A 228 -12.50 -23.76 -9.15
C GLY A 228 -14.01 -23.53 -9.22
N GLY A 229 -14.44 -22.38 -9.76
CA GLY A 229 -15.86 -21.97 -9.85
C GLY A 229 -16.45 -21.35 -8.58
N ARG A 230 -15.74 -21.39 -7.45
CA ARG A 230 -16.20 -20.86 -6.17
C ARG A 230 -15.68 -19.44 -5.92
N VAL A 231 -16.50 -18.59 -5.31
CA VAL A 231 -16.07 -17.25 -4.88
C VAL A 231 -14.94 -17.36 -3.88
N VAL A 232 -13.90 -16.54 -4.07
CA VAL A 232 -12.81 -16.44 -3.11
C VAL A 232 -13.19 -15.49 -1.98
N ASN A 233 -12.64 -15.77 -0.81
CA ASN A 233 -12.59 -14.81 0.29
C ASN A 233 -11.14 -14.50 0.64
N ALA A 234 -10.89 -13.26 1.05
CA ALA A 234 -9.56 -12.80 1.36
C ALA A 234 -9.51 -11.93 2.62
N ARG A 235 -8.32 -11.85 3.21
CA ARG A 235 -7.96 -10.84 4.21
C ARG A 235 -6.46 -10.55 4.16
N PHE A 236 -6.06 -9.42 4.71
CA PHE A 236 -4.66 -9.15 5.02
C PHE A 236 -4.36 -9.48 6.48
N ASN A 237 -3.15 -9.92 6.77
CA ASN A 237 -2.58 -9.96 8.10
C ASN A 237 -1.89 -8.62 8.41
N GLY A 238 -1.65 -8.34 9.70
CA GLY A 238 -1.01 -7.07 10.12
C GLY A 238 0.42 -6.87 9.63
N ASP A 239 1.10 -7.96 9.27
CA ASP A 239 2.45 -7.97 8.70
C ASP A 239 2.45 -7.73 7.17
N GLY A 240 1.29 -7.72 6.52
CA GLY A 240 1.13 -7.58 5.06
C GLY A 240 0.94 -8.88 4.30
N GLY A 241 0.87 -10.03 4.99
CA GLY A 241 0.50 -11.31 4.36
C GLY A 241 -0.92 -11.27 3.80
N LEU A 242 -1.11 -11.75 2.57
CA LEU A 242 -2.43 -11.86 1.93
C LEU A 242 -2.91 -13.32 2.01
N LEU A 243 -4.04 -13.54 2.67
CA LEU A 243 -4.70 -14.84 2.71
C LEU A 243 -5.85 -14.84 1.71
N VAL A 244 -5.92 -15.88 0.87
CA VAL A 244 -6.99 -16.09 -0.10
C VAL A 244 -7.44 -17.54 -0.02
N ASN A 245 -8.72 -17.75 0.28
CA ASN A 245 -9.37 -19.05 0.38
C ASN A 245 -10.50 -19.15 -0.65
N TRP A 246 -10.90 -20.38 -1.00
CA TRP A 246 -11.94 -20.66 -2.00
C TRP A 246 -12.81 -21.88 -1.63
N ASN A 247 -12.71 -22.34 -0.38
CA ASN A 247 -13.38 -23.53 0.14
C ASN A 247 -14.79 -23.25 0.71
N LEU A 248 -15.32 -22.03 0.56
CA LEU A 248 -16.68 -21.71 0.97
C LEU A 248 -17.68 -22.10 -0.12
N ASP A 249 -18.78 -22.72 0.28
CA ASP A 249 -19.96 -22.92 -0.54
C ASP A 249 -20.79 -21.62 -0.61
N ALA A 250 -21.64 -21.51 -1.64
CA ALA A 250 -22.45 -20.31 -1.88
C ALA A 250 -23.43 -20.00 -0.73
N ASP A 251 -23.85 -21.03 0.00
CA ASP A 251 -24.75 -20.94 1.15
C ASP A 251 -24.05 -20.73 2.48
N ASP A 252 -22.71 -20.81 2.54
CA ASP A 252 -21.97 -20.56 3.77
C ASP A 252 -22.13 -19.09 4.19
N HIS A 253 -22.16 -18.83 5.48
CA HIS A 253 -22.12 -17.48 6.04
C HIS A 253 -21.52 -17.56 7.44
N LEU A 254 -20.79 -16.52 7.83
CA LEU A 254 -20.12 -16.43 9.13
C LEU A 254 -20.22 -14.99 9.63
N PRO A 255 -20.25 -14.78 10.96
CA PRO A 255 -20.34 -13.44 11.54
C PRO A 255 -19.14 -12.55 11.20
N ASP A 256 -18.00 -13.14 10.84
CA ASP A 256 -16.76 -12.45 10.45
C ASP A 256 -16.53 -12.46 8.94
N LEU A 257 -17.51 -12.88 8.13
CA LEU A 257 -17.40 -12.95 6.69
C LEU A 257 -18.37 -11.99 6.02
N GLY A 258 -17.82 -10.99 5.34
CA GLY A 258 -18.56 -9.94 4.64
C GLY A 258 -18.18 -9.83 3.18
N GLY A 259 -18.36 -8.63 2.63
CA GLY A 259 -17.97 -8.27 1.27
C GLY A 259 -17.53 -6.81 1.21
N ARG A 260 -16.81 -6.46 0.15
CA ARG A 260 -16.53 -5.07 -0.21
C ARG A 260 -16.88 -4.86 -1.66
N SER A 261 -17.32 -3.66 -1.96
CA SER A 261 -17.85 -3.33 -3.27
C SER A 261 -17.27 -2.03 -3.80
N SER A 262 -17.27 -1.91 -5.12
CA SER A 262 -16.98 -0.67 -5.82
C SER A 262 -18.15 -0.23 -6.68
N GLY A 263 -18.34 1.09 -6.73
CA GLY A 263 -19.00 1.73 -7.84
C GLY A 263 -18.00 1.84 -9.00
N VAL A 264 -18.54 1.73 -10.22
CA VAL A 264 -17.79 2.09 -11.42
C VAL A 264 -18.46 3.34 -11.98
N GLU A 265 -17.83 4.50 -11.80
CA GLU A 265 -18.22 5.67 -12.57
C GLU A 265 -17.76 5.40 -14.01
N LYS A 266 -18.73 5.27 -14.93
CA LYS A 266 -18.42 5.04 -16.34
C LYS A 266 -17.78 6.31 -16.88
N ALA A 267 -16.53 6.20 -17.32
CA ALA A 267 -15.85 7.23 -18.10
C ALA A 267 -16.62 7.57 -19.38
#